data_AF-A0A7V2SJ17-F1
#
_entry.id   AF-A0A7V2SJ17-F1
#
_cell.length_a   1.000
_cell.length_b   1.000
_cell.length_c   1.000
_cell.angle_alpha   90.00
_cell.angle_beta   90.00
_cell.angle_gamma   90.00
#
_symmetry.space_group_name_H-M   'P 1'
#
loop_
_entity.id
_entity.type
_entity.pdbx_description
1 polymer ?
#
loop_
_entity_poly.entity_id
_entity_poly.type
_entity_poly.pdbx_seq_one_letter_code
_entity_poly.pdbx_strand_id
1 'polypeptide(L)'
;AIEIEKILTDGVRVANQRKEELCRLLEEQQLVRISDELLDRYLKMYASEESAELSDRQLEALDRLYSIGYEHGLWECPVRTEEYLIPREYDGWRNL
;
A
#
# COMPACT_ATOMS: atom_id res chain seq x y z
N ALA A 1 5.03 -9.23 -12.32
CA ALA A 1 4.62 -7.92 -11.79
C ALA A 1 3.17 -8.00 -11.31
N ILE A 2 2.17 -8.07 -12.19
CA ILE A 2 0.73 -8.12 -11.85
C ILE A 2 0.38 -9.24 -10.85
N GLU A 3 0.82 -10.47 -11.09
CA GLU A 3 0.53 -11.60 -10.19
C GLU A 3 1.13 -11.40 -8.78
N ILE A 4 2.33 -10.81 -8.70
CA ILE A 4 2.97 -10.49 -7.42
C ILE A 4 2.19 -9.38 -6.71
N GLU A 5 1.74 -8.34 -7.42
CA GLU A 5 0.88 -7.29 -6.86
C GLU A 5 -0.39 -7.91 -6.26
N LYS A 6 -1.09 -8.79 -6.99
CA LYS A 6 -2.27 -9.49 -6.48
C LYS A 6 -1.99 -10.28 -5.20
N ILE A 7 -0.93 -11.08 -5.19
CA ILE A 7 -0.53 -11.87 -4.02
C ILE A 7 -0.26 -10.96 -2.81
N LEU A 8 0.43 -9.83 -3.03
CA LEU A 8 0.72 -8.87 -1.96
C LEU A 8 -0.55 -8.21 -1.44
N THR A 9 -1.44 -7.73 -2.33
CA THR A 9 -2.72 -7.12 -1.96
C THR A 9 -3.59 -8.10 -1.18
N ASP A 10 -3.66 -9.37 -1.59
CA ASP A 10 -4.41 -10.39 -0.87
C ASP A 10 -3.78 -10.71 0.49
N GLY A 11 -2.45 -10.72 0.59
CA GLY A 11 -1.74 -10.82 1.86
C GLY A 11 -2.11 -9.69 2.83
N VAL A 12 -2.17 -8.45 2.35
CA VAL A 12 -2.61 -7.28 3.13
C VAL A 12 -4.07 -7.44 3.59
N ARG A 13 -4.97 -7.90 2.70
CA ARG A 13 -6.38 -8.13 3.04
C ARG A 13 -6.53 -9.16 4.16
N VAL A 14 -5.86 -10.30 4.06
CA VAL A 14 -5.92 -11.36 5.07
C VAL A 14 -5.33 -10.88 6.40
N ALA A 15 -4.20 -10.18 6.36
CA ALA A 15 -3.59 -9.58 7.55
C ALA A 15 -4.52 -8.56 8.23
N ASN A 16 -5.22 -7.75 7.45
CA ASN A 16 -6.16 -6.76 7.95
C ASN A 16 -7.40 -7.40 8.59
N GLN A 17 -7.95 -8.45 7.97
CA GLN A 17 -9.10 -9.20 8.49
C GLN A 17 -8.80 -9.94 9.80
N ARG A 18 -7.54 -10.34 10.03
CA ARG A 18 -7.10 -11.10 11.20
C ARG A 18 -6.09 -10.36 12.07
N LYS A 19 -6.21 -9.03 12.15
CA LYS A 19 -5.28 -8.16 12.88
C LYS A 19 -5.00 -8.60 14.32
N GLU A 20 -6.04 -8.93 15.08
CA GLU A 20 -5.88 -9.32 16.49
C GLU A 20 -5.06 -10.61 16.63
N GLU A 21 -5.35 -11.62 15.79
CA GLU A 21 -4.59 -12.88 15.74
C GLU A 21 -3.13 -12.62 15.31
N LEU A 22 -2.93 -11.74 14.33
CA LEU A 22 -1.61 -11.37 13.82
C LEU A 22 -0.77 -10.65 14.88
N CYS A 23 -1.33 -9.64 15.57
CA CYS A 23 -0.61 -8.90 16.61
C CYS A 23 -0.12 -9.83 17.73
N ARG A 24 -1.01 -10.71 18.21
CA ARG A 24 -0.69 -11.68 19.25
C ARG A 24 0.43 -12.62 18.81
N LEU A 25 0.34 -13.18 17.60
CA LEU A 25 1.36 -14.07 17.06
C LEU A 25 2.72 -13.38 16.95
N LEU A 26 2.75 -12.12 16.49
CA LEU A 26 3.99 -11.35 16.32
C LEU A 26 4.69 -11.10 17.65
N GLU A 27 3.94 -10.81 18.71
CA GLU A 27 4.47 -10.64 20.05
C GLU A 27 4.96 -11.97 20.64
N GLU A 28 4.15 -13.04 20.56
CA GLU A 28 4.49 -14.38 21.05
C GLU A 28 5.78 -14.93 20.42
N GLN A 29 5.99 -14.66 19.12
CA GLN A 29 7.17 -15.09 18.38
C GLN A 29 8.36 -14.11 18.52
N GLN A 30 8.24 -13.05 19.32
CA GLN A 30 9.24 -12.00 19.49
C GLN A 30 9.71 -11.36 18.16
N LEU A 31 8.80 -11.29 17.19
CA LEU A 31 9.07 -10.69 15.87
C LEU A 31 8.94 -9.16 15.88
N VAL A 32 8.32 -8.61 16.93
CA VAL A 32 8.16 -7.18 17.15
C VAL A 32 8.70 -6.78 18.53
N ARG A 33 9.17 -5.53 18.64
CA ARG A 33 9.71 -4.96 19.89
C ARG A 33 8.68 -4.12 20.65
N ILE A 34 7.42 -4.19 20.28
CA ILE A 34 6.31 -3.43 20.84
C ILE A 34 5.22 -4.40 21.29
N SER A 35 4.45 -4.04 22.31
CA SER A 35 3.32 -4.87 22.78
C SER A 35 2.22 -4.94 21.72
N ASP A 36 1.41 -6.00 21.78
CA ASP A 36 0.25 -6.17 20.92
C ASP A 36 -0.71 -4.97 20.96
N GLU A 37 -0.93 -4.34 22.11
CA GLU A 37 -1.86 -3.21 22.23
C GLU A 37 -1.33 -1.95 21.53
N LEU A 38 -0.01 -1.75 21.57
CA LEU A 38 0.62 -0.64 20.86
C LEU A 38 0.63 -0.93 19.35
N LEU A 39 0.93 -2.17 18.96
CA LEU A 39 0.92 -2.61 17.56
C LEU A 39 -0.48 -2.51 16.94
N ASP A 40 -1.53 -2.94 17.64
CA ASP A 40 -2.93 -2.82 17.21
C ASP A 40 -3.30 -1.35 16.96
N ARG A 41 -2.91 -0.44 17.86
CA ARG A 41 -3.14 1.00 17.67
C ARG A 41 -2.47 1.53 16.40
N TYR A 42 -1.21 1.16 16.15
CA TYR A 42 -0.51 1.57 14.93
C TYR A 42 -1.18 0.99 13.68
N LEU A 43 -1.56 -0.28 13.70
CA LEU A 43 -2.24 -0.92 12.57
C LEU A 43 -3.62 -0.32 12.30
N LYS A 44 -4.33 0.18 13.32
CA LYS A 44 -5.58 0.92 13.11
C LYS A 44 -5.38 2.24 12.37
N MET A 45 -4.22 2.89 12.50
CA MET A 45 -3.92 4.15 11.81
C MET A 45 -3.52 3.94 10.35
N TYR A 46 -2.79 2.87 10.05
CA TYR A 46 -2.16 2.69 8.73
C TYR A 46 -2.81 1.59 7.88
N ALA A 47 -3.44 0.60 8.49
CA ALA A 47 -3.96 -0.57 7.79
C ALA A 47 -5.50 -0.56 7.75
N SER A 48 -6.15 0.47 7.24
CA SER A 48 -7.61 0.43 7.04
C SER A 48 -7.99 -0.48 5.86
N GLU A 49 -9.28 -0.73 5.62
CA GLU A 49 -9.69 -1.44 4.39
C GLU A 49 -9.24 -0.71 3.11
N GLU A 50 -9.10 0.62 3.17
CA GLU A 50 -8.57 1.44 2.08
C GLU A 50 -7.04 1.38 1.97
N SER A 51 -6.33 0.66 2.84
CA SER A 51 -4.87 0.53 2.76
C SER A 51 -4.41 -0.51 1.74
N ALA A 52 -5.34 -1.28 1.16
CA ALA A 52 -5.01 -2.36 0.22
C ALA A 52 -4.73 -1.83 -1.20
N GLU A 53 -5.38 -0.73 -1.59
CA GLU A 53 -5.27 -0.12 -2.91
C GLU A 53 -5.35 1.40 -2.81
N LEU A 54 -4.66 2.11 -3.70
CA LEU A 54 -4.77 3.55 -3.80
C LEU A 54 -6.09 3.93 -4.48
N SER A 55 -6.88 4.76 -3.81
CA SER A 55 -8.06 5.40 -4.41
C SER A 55 -7.68 6.52 -5.37
N ASP A 56 -8.59 6.89 -6.26
CA ASP A 56 -8.41 8.01 -7.21
C ASP A 56 -8.02 9.31 -6.49
N ARG A 57 -8.65 9.60 -5.35
CA ARG A 57 -8.32 10.80 -4.55
C ARG A 57 -6.89 10.75 -3.99
N GLN A 58 -6.39 9.57 -3.62
CA GLN A 58 -5.02 9.42 -3.16
C GLN A 58 -4.03 9.57 -4.33
N LEU A 59 -4.38 9.08 -5.52
CA LEU A 59 -3.59 9.31 -6.74
C LEU A 59 -3.51 10.81 -7.09
N GLU A 60 -4.65 11.52 -7.06
CA GLU A 60 -4.67 12.98 -7.26
C GLU A 60 -3.83 13.74 -6.21
N ALA A 61 -3.86 13.29 -4.95
CA ALA A 61 -3.06 13.88 -3.89
C ALA A 61 -1.55 13.66 -4.12
N LEU A 62 -1.16 12.48 -4.62
CA LEU A 62 0.22 12.19 -5.00
C LEU A 62 0.66 13.02 -6.21
N ASP A 63 -0.18 13.13 -7.24
CA ASP A 63 0.08 13.99 -8.39
C ASP A 63 0.28 15.45 -7.97
N ARG A 64 -0.53 15.95 -7.03
CA ARG A 64 -0.33 17.30 -6.49
C ARG A 64 0.98 17.42 -5.71
N LEU A 65 1.33 16.44 -4.89
CA LEU A 65 2.59 16.43 -4.13
C LEU A 65 3.80 16.47 -5.08
N TYR A 66 3.81 15.63 -6.10
CA TYR A 66 4.89 15.61 -7.10
C TYR A 66 4.95 16.89 -7.92
N SER A 67 3.79 17.47 -8.27
CA SER A 67 3.72 18.77 -8.94
C SER A 67 4.36 19.88 -8.11
N ILE A 68 4.07 19.95 -6.81
CA ILE A 68 4.73 20.91 -5.89
C ILE A 68 6.24 20.69 -5.91
N GLY A 69 6.70 19.43 -5.81
CA GLY A 69 8.14 19.14 -5.86
C GLY A 69 8.79 19.60 -7.17
N TYR A 70 8.10 19.43 -8.30
CA TYR A 70 8.57 19.89 -9.60
C TYR A 70 8.60 21.42 -9.70
N GLU A 71 7.55 22.11 -9.23
CA GLU A 71 7.49 23.58 -9.15
C GLU A 71 8.66 24.18 -8.34
N HIS A 72 9.15 23.43 -7.35
CA HIS A 72 10.29 23.80 -6.51
C HIS A 72 11.65 23.25 -7.01
N GLY A 73 11.70 22.63 -8.19
CA GLY A 73 12.94 22.14 -8.81
C GLY A 73 13.53 20.88 -8.18
N LEU A 74 12.74 20.09 -7.45
CA LEU A 74 13.19 18.80 -6.90
C LEU A 74 13.32 17.72 -7.98
N TRP A 75 12.60 17.86 -9.09
CA TRP A 75 12.53 16.91 -10.19
C TRP A 75 12.85 17.59 -11.52
N GLU A 76 13.53 16.88 -12.43
CA GLU A 76 13.88 17.41 -13.76
C GLU A 76 12.67 17.44 -14.71
N CYS A 77 11.67 16.61 -14.46
CA CYS A 77 10.45 16.51 -15.25
C CYS A 77 9.22 16.33 -14.36
N PRO A 78 8.01 16.69 -14.85
CA PRO A 78 6.76 16.39 -14.15
C PRO A 78 6.60 14.87 -13.96
N VAL A 79 6.14 14.47 -12.78
CA VAL A 79 5.86 13.06 -12.45
C VAL A 79 4.34 12.89 -12.35
N ARG A 80 3.81 11.91 -13.08
CA ARG A 80 2.42 11.45 -12.96
C ARG A 80 2.41 10.07 -12.33
N THR A 81 1.66 9.91 -11.25
CA THR A 81 1.70 8.70 -10.41
C THR A 81 1.35 7.44 -11.22
N GLU A 82 0.33 7.52 -12.07
CA GLU A 82 -0.16 6.40 -12.90
C GLU A 82 0.93 5.80 -13.81
N GLU A 83 1.87 6.60 -14.30
CA GLU A 83 2.94 6.16 -15.20
C GLU A 83 3.96 5.23 -14.51
N TYR A 84 3.94 5.22 -13.17
CA TYR A 84 4.80 4.39 -12.33
C TYR A 84 4.05 3.27 -11.62
N LEU A 85 2.75 3.09 -11.90
CA LEU A 85 1.97 1.94 -11.42
C LEU A 85 2.08 0.76 -12.38
N ILE A 86 1.83 -0.44 -11.88
CA ILE A 86 1.80 -1.65 -12.72
C ILE A 86 0.54 -1.57 -13.59
N PRO A 87 0.67 -1.61 -14.93
CA PRO A 87 -0.48 -1.56 -15.83
C PRO A 87 -1.26 -2.87 -15.75
N ARG A 88 -2.44 -2.83 -15.13
CA ARG A 88 -3.29 -4.00 -14.87
C ARG A 88 -3.97 -4.51 -16.13
N GLU A 89 -4.07 -3.69 -17.17
CA GLU A 89 -4.74 -4.02 -18.42
C GLU A 89 -4.11 -5.24 -19.09
N TYR A 90 -2.78 -5.41 -18.99
CA TYR A 90 -2.02 -6.51 -19.60
C TYR A 90 -2.43 -7.91 -19.12
N ASP A 91 -3.12 -8.03 -17.99
CA ASP A 91 -3.62 -9.31 -17.48
C ASP A 91 -4.65 -9.94 -18.45
N GLY A 92 -5.48 -9.11 -19.10
CA GLY A 92 -6.46 -9.57 -20.09
C GLY A 92 -5.85 -10.01 -21.43
N TRP A 93 -4.64 -9.54 -21.75
CA TRP A 93 -3.96 -9.82 -23.02
C TRP A 93 -3.08 -11.07 -22.96
N ARG A 94 -2.82 -11.62 -21.78
CA ARG A 94 -2.00 -12.83 -21.59
C ARG A 94 -2.67 -14.13 -22.07
N ASN A 95 -3.97 -14.12 -22.32
CA ASN A 95 -4.77 -15.30 -22.70
C ASN A 95 -5.40 -15.19 -24.11
N LEU A 96 -4.91 -14.29 -24.95
CA LEU A 96 -5.29 -14.16 -26.37
C LEU A 96 -4.30 -14.87 -27.28
#